data_AF-A0A2V9HZN0-F1
#
_entry.id   AF-A0A2V9HZN0-F1
#
_cell.length_a   1.000
_cell.length_b   1.000
_cell.length_c   1.000
_cell.angle_alpha   90.00
_cell.angle_beta   90.00
_cell.angle_gamma   90.00
#
_symmetry.space_group_name_H-M   'P 1'
#
loop_
_entity.id
_entity.type
_entity.pdbx_description
1 polymer ?
#
loop_
_entity_poly.entity_id
_entity_poly.type
_entity_poly.pdbx_seq_one_letter_code
_entity_poly.pdbx_strand_id
1 'polypeptide(L)'
;MCRQRSSPDPVVPPTSPSSMHLPCLTHRMKTSLYQVVVIANDFQIPFHDERALSLFKLFLRRERPDWLILNGDFQDFWEISSYDLTPRSGQEFKREIETGQKILRSFRRSLPRARITWIEGNHEFRMRKYLIQNARELYGLPGVSVPDIFDLKRLKIEYAACHELATKFTDNFIRVGDLCSTWVGAGRGYRFPEA
;
A
#
# COMPACT_ATOMS: atom_id res chain seq x y z
N MET A 1 37.13 36.76 66.37
CA MET A 1 36.70 37.15 65.01
C MET A 1 36.13 35.92 64.31
N CYS A 2 34.81 35.79 64.30
CA CYS A 2 34.09 34.66 63.69
C CYS A 2 33.42 35.18 62.41
N ARG A 3 33.94 34.83 61.23
CA ARG A 3 33.32 35.19 59.94
C ARG A 3 32.36 34.08 59.53
N GLN A 4 31.08 34.42 59.49
CA GLN A 4 29.99 33.56 59.03
C GLN A 4 30.14 33.21 57.55
N ARG A 5 29.78 31.97 57.20
CA ARG A 5 29.77 31.41 55.85
C ARG A 5 28.58 32.00 55.08
N SER A 6 28.83 32.53 53.88
CA SER A 6 27.79 32.89 52.92
C SER A 6 27.31 31.64 52.17
N SER A 7 26.01 31.44 52.11
CA SER A 7 25.32 30.36 51.39
C SER A 7 25.57 30.45 49.88
N PRO A 8 25.65 29.32 49.14
CA PRO A 8 25.71 29.36 47.68
C PRO A 8 24.32 29.62 47.07
N ASP A 9 24.30 30.36 45.96
CA ASP A 9 23.10 30.67 45.18
C ASP A 9 22.45 29.39 44.60
N PRO A 10 21.12 29.37 44.42
CA PRO A 10 20.42 28.21 43.87
C PRO A 10 20.74 28.03 42.38
N VAL A 11 21.23 26.85 42.03
CA VAL A 11 21.44 26.40 40.64
C VAL A 11 20.08 26.21 39.98
N VAL A 12 19.77 27.04 38.98
CA VAL A 12 18.58 26.89 38.14
C VAL A 12 18.80 25.73 37.15
N PRO A 13 17.92 24.72 37.08
CA PRO A 13 18.07 23.65 36.09
C PRO A 13 17.79 24.17 34.67
N PRO A 14 18.47 23.63 33.63
CA PRO A 14 18.23 24.04 32.26
C PRO A 14 16.80 23.69 31.84
N THR A 15 16.11 24.67 31.25
CA THR A 15 14.79 24.51 30.66
C THR A 15 14.84 23.50 29.52
N SER A 16 13.89 22.57 29.50
CA SER A 16 13.73 21.57 28.45
C SER A 16 13.51 22.25 27.09
N PRO A 17 14.06 21.72 25.99
CA PRO A 17 13.77 22.27 24.67
C PRO A 17 12.29 22.03 24.36
N SER A 18 11.57 23.14 24.14
CA SER A 18 10.18 23.18 23.68
C SER A 18 9.91 22.09 22.65
N SER A 19 8.81 21.36 22.87
CA SER A 19 8.27 20.43 21.91
C SER A 19 8.11 21.13 20.57
N MET A 20 8.89 20.71 19.57
CA MET A 20 8.64 21.10 18.19
C MET A 20 7.30 20.49 17.78
N HIS A 21 6.24 21.26 17.98
CA HIS A 21 4.93 20.97 17.40
C HIS A 21 5.10 21.05 15.88
N LEU A 22 5.25 19.89 15.23
CA LEU A 22 5.08 19.78 13.79
C LEU A 22 3.69 20.34 13.47
N PRO A 23 3.57 21.42 12.67
CA PRO A 23 2.27 21.98 12.37
C PRO A 23 1.43 20.89 11.72
N CYS A 24 0.23 20.67 12.27
CA CYS A 24 -0.83 19.94 11.61
C CYS A 24 -0.94 20.52 10.20
N LEU A 25 -0.54 19.74 9.19
CA LEU A 25 -0.54 20.18 7.81
C LEU A 25 -1.97 20.53 7.45
N THR A 26 -2.29 21.82 7.49
CA THR A 26 -3.61 22.34 7.18
C THR A 26 -3.93 21.91 5.76
N HIS A 27 -5.02 21.17 5.63
CA HIS A 27 -5.35 20.55 4.37
C HIS A 27 -5.92 21.61 3.44
N ARG A 28 -5.06 22.16 2.58
CA ARG A 28 -5.47 23.07 1.52
C ARG A 28 -6.52 22.37 0.65
N MET A 29 -7.72 22.93 0.59
CA MET A 29 -8.71 22.49 -0.41
C MET A 29 -8.16 22.78 -1.79
N LYS A 30 -8.08 21.76 -2.66
CA LYS A 30 -7.68 21.93 -4.05
C LYS A 30 -8.80 22.68 -4.79
N THR A 31 -8.46 23.82 -5.37
CA THR A 31 -9.34 24.64 -6.23
C THR A 31 -9.12 24.34 -7.73
N SER A 32 -8.41 23.24 -8.03
CA SER A 32 -8.02 22.85 -9.40
C SER A 32 -9.21 22.30 -10.17
N LEU A 33 -9.32 22.68 -11.45
CA LEU A 33 -10.26 22.07 -12.40
C LEU A 33 -9.84 20.66 -12.84
N TYR A 34 -8.59 20.28 -12.59
CA TYR A 34 -8.02 18.99 -12.98
C TYR A 34 -7.82 18.06 -11.78
N GLN A 35 -8.08 16.78 -12.01
CA GLN A 35 -7.76 15.69 -11.08
C GLN A 35 -6.33 15.19 -11.31
N VAL A 36 -5.57 15.02 -10.24
CA VAL A 36 -4.23 14.42 -10.28
C VAL A 36 -4.32 12.96 -9.89
N VAL A 37 -3.94 12.08 -10.81
CA VAL A 37 -3.89 10.63 -10.62
C VAL A 37 -2.44 10.17 -10.65
N VAL A 38 -2.05 9.35 -9.68
CA VAL A 38 -0.73 8.69 -9.63
C VAL A 38 -0.94 7.19 -9.78
N ILE A 39 -0.21 6.59 -10.71
CA ILE A 39 -0.23 5.15 -10.97
C ILE A 39 1.14 4.59 -10.63
N ALA A 40 1.17 3.51 -9.86
CA ALA A 40 2.38 2.77 -9.53
C ALA A 40 2.07 1.26 -9.49
N ASN A 41 3.03 0.43 -9.86
CA ASN A 41 2.88 -1.03 -9.99
C ASN A 41 4.15 -1.73 -9.50
N ASP A 42 4.11 -3.07 -9.45
CA ASP A 42 5.28 -3.92 -9.26
C ASP A 42 6.11 -3.57 -8.03
N PHE A 43 5.43 -3.37 -6.90
CA PHE A 43 6.11 -3.21 -5.63
C PHE A 43 6.73 -4.53 -5.17
N GLN A 44 6.07 -5.66 -5.47
CA GLN A 44 6.52 -7.01 -5.14
C GLN A 44 6.95 -7.13 -3.67
N ILE A 45 6.12 -6.63 -2.75
CA ILE A 45 6.37 -6.69 -1.30
C ILE A 45 6.51 -8.17 -0.88
N PRO A 46 7.58 -8.56 -0.16
CA PRO A 46 8.50 -7.73 0.63
C PRO A 46 9.86 -7.42 -0.04
N PHE A 47 10.00 -7.61 -1.35
CA PHE A 47 11.27 -7.45 -2.08
C PHE A 47 11.46 -6.06 -2.70
N HIS A 48 10.60 -5.09 -2.38
CA HIS A 48 10.70 -3.72 -2.88
C HIS A 48 12.04 -3.07 -2.52
N ASP A 49 12.47 -2.13 -3.35
CA ASP A 49 13.55 -1.21 -2.97
C ASP A 49 13.05 -0.22 -1.90
N GLU A 50 13.63 -0.29 -0.70
CA GLU A 50 13.24 0.56 0.44
C GLU A 50 13.45 2.06 0.18
N ARG A 51 14.47 2.43 -0.61
CA ARG A 51 14.74 3.83 -0.96
C ARG A 51 13.71 4.34 -1.95
N ALA A 52 13.39 3.56 -2.97
CA ALA A 52 12.36 3.88 -3.96
C ALA A 52 10.99 4.04 -3.27
N LEU A 53 10.60 3.11 -2.40
CA LEU A 53 9.36 3.22 -1.63
C LEU A 53 9.35 4.46 -0.73
N SER A 54 10.46 4.77 -0.08
CA SER A 54 10.59 5.95 0.79
C SER A 54 10.44 7.26 0.01
N LEU A 55 11.08 7.37 -1.15
CA LEU A 55 10.96 8.52 -2.06
C LEU A 55 9.56 8.64 -2.64
N PHE A 56 8.96 7.53 -3.06
CA PHE A 56 7.58 7.52 -3.55
C PHE A 56 6.60 8.02 -2.48
N LYS A 57 6.76 7.58 -1.23
CA LYS A 57 5.95 8.08 -0.10
C LYS A 57 6.16 9.56 0.15
N LEU A 58 7.37 10.09 -0.01
CA LEU A 58 7.64 11.53 0.09
C LEU A 58 6.93 12.30 -1.02
N PHE A 59 7.02 11.80 -2.26
CA PHE A 59 6.31 12.34 -3.42
C PHE A 59 4.80 12.38 -3.18
N LEU A 60 4.18 11.29 -2.73
CA LEU A 60 2.74 11.25 -2.43
C LEU A 60 2.32 12.28 -1.38
N ARG A 61 3.12 12.48 -0.32
CA ARG A 61 2.83 13.47 0.72
C ARG A 61 2.91 14.91 0.21
N ARG A 62 3.82 15.17 -0.72
CA ARG A 62 4.05 16.48 -1.33
C ARG A 62 2.96 16.80 -2.35
N GLU A 63 2.75 15.92 -3.32
CA GLU A 63 1.86 16.15 -4.45
C GLU A 63 0.39 15.95 -4.10
N ARG A 64 0.09 15.12 -3.09
CA ARG A 64 -1.27 14.84 -2.60
C ARG A 64 -2.25 14.55 -3.76
N PRO A 65 -2.01 13.49 -4.55
CA PRO A 65 -2.91 13.13 -5.65
C PRO A 65 -4.33 12.91 -5.15
N ASP A 66 -5.29 13.12 -6.05
CA ASP A 66 -6.71 12.87 -5.78
C ASP A 66 -7.02 11.37 -5.85
N TRP A 67 -6.21 10.63 -6.63
CA TRP A 67 -6.32 9.19 -6.77
C TRP A 67 -4.93 8.54 -6.87
N LEU A 68 -4.67 7.53 -6.03
CA LEU A 68 -3.56 6.59 -6.17
C LEU A 68 -4.07 5.26 -6.72
N ILE A 69 -3.50 4.79 -7.82
CA ILE A 69 -3.77 3.48 -8.40
C ILE A 69 -2.53 2.60 -8.20
N LEU A 70 -2.70 1.50 -7.46
CA LEU A 70 -1.75 0.40 -7.35
C LEU A 70 -2.10 -0.61 -8.45
N ASN A 71 -1.39 -0.53 -9.58
CA ASN A 71 -1.72 -1.22 -10.83
C ASN A 71 -1.12 -2.63 -10.91
N GLY A 72 -1.46 -3.48 -9.95
CA GLY A 72 -1.01 -4.88 -9.89
C GLY A 72 0.35 -5.08 -9.23
N ASP A 73 0.55 -6.34 -8.82
CA ASP A 73 1.79 -6.89 -8.24
C ASP A 73 2.35 -6.02 -7.12
N PHE A 74 1.44 -5.60 -6.26
CA PHE A 74 1.81 -4.91 -5.04
C PHE A 74 2.40 -5.92 -4.06
N GLN A 75 1.71 -7.04 -3.84
CA GLN A 75 2.17 -8.12 -2.98
C GLN A 75 2.77 -9.23 -3.83
N ASP A 76 3.94 -9.75 -3.43
CA ASP A 76 4.58 -10.80 -4.22
C ASP A 76 3.87 -12.15 -4.07
N PHE A 77 3.45 -12.52 -2.87
CA PHE A 77 3.00 -13.86 -2.50
C PHE A 77 4.01 -14.94 -2.88
N TRP A 78 5.24 -14.75 -2.41
CA TRP A 78 6.39 -15.61 -2.73
C TRP A 78 6.19 -17.05 -2.27
N GLU A 79 5.78 -17.24 -1.01
CA GLU A 79 5.67 -18.55 -0.35
C GLU A 79 4.60 -19.47 -0.97
N ILE A 80 3.65 -18.90 -1.71
CA ILE A 80 2.61 -19.65 -2.43
C ILE A 80 2.83 -19.61 -3.96
N SER A 81 4.03 -19.24 -4.39
CA SER A 81 4.44 -19.32 -5.79
C SER A 81 4.65 -20.77 -6.24
N SER A 82 4.56 -20.96 -7.55
CA SER A 82 4.79 -22.27 -8.18
C SER A 82 6.27 -22.53 -8.45
N TYR A 83 7.18 -21.66 -7.99
CA TYR A 83 8.61 -21.86 -8.14
C TYR A 83 9.09 -22.92 -7.14
N ASP A 84 10.18 -23.62 -7.45
CA ASP A 84 10.80 -24.55 -6.51
C ASP A 84 11.43 -23.76 -5.36
N LEU A 85 10.72 -23.69 -4.24
CA LEU A 85 11.16 -22.97 -3.06
C LEU A 85 11.86 -23.91 -2.09
N THR A 86 12.98 -23.45 -1.54
CA THR A 86 13.51 -24.07 -0.32
C THR A 86 12.58 -23.69 0.83
N PRO A 87 12.06 -24.65 1.62
CA PRO A 87 11.18 -24.36 2.75
C PRO A 87 11.83 -23.36 3.70
N ARG A 88 11.22 -22.18 3.85
CA ARG A 88 11.65 -21.19 4.84
C ARG A 88 10.98 -21.45 6.18
N SER A 89 11.33 -20.68 7.20
CA SER A 89 11.00 -20.85 8.64
C SER A 89 9.50 -20.94 9.00
N GLY A 90 8.57 -21.00 8.04
CA GLY A 90 7.12 -21.03 8.23
C GLY A 90 6.50 -19.70 8.68
N GLN A 91 7.32 -18.69 9.01
CA GLN A 91 6.85 -17.36 9.42
C GLN A 91 6.89 -16.32 8.30
N GLU A 92 7.55 -16.62 7.19
CA GLU A 92 7.84 -15.64 6.14
C GLU A 92 6.58 -15.15 5.44
N PHE A 93 5.61 -16.02 5.16
CA PHE A 93 4.34 -15.62 4.54
C PHE A 93 3.57 -14.61 5.39
N LYS A 94 3.54 -14.84 6.71
CA LYS A 94 2.93 -13.91 7.66
C LYS A 94 3.67 -12.56 7.67
N ARG A 95 5.00 -12.57 7.69
CA ARG A 95 5.83 -11.36 7.67
C ARG A 95 5.65 -10.55 6.39
N GLU A 96 5.57 -11.24 5.27
CA GLU A 96 5.26 -10.68 3.95
C GLU A 96 3.90 -9.97 3.97
N ILE A 97 2.84 -10.62 4.47
CA ILE A 97 1.51 -10.01 4.62
C ILE A 97 1.56 -8.79 5.54
N GLU A 98 2.18 -8.91 6.72
CA GLU A 98 2.28 -7.83 7.69
C GLU A 98 3.03 -6.62 7.12
N THR A 99 4.03 -6.85 6.26
CA THR A 99 4.78 -5.80 5.57
C THR A 99 3.89 -5.06 4.59
N GLY A 100 3.17 -5.77 3.73
CA GLY A 100 2.22 -5.15 2.79
C GLY A 100 1.14 -4.35 3.52
N GLN A 101 0.56 -4.90 4.60
CA GLN A 101 -0.38 -4.16 5.44
C GLN A 101 0.22 -2.87 6.04
N LYS A 102 1.47 -2.91 6.54
CA LYS A 102 2.15 -1.72 7.08
C LYS A 102 2.31 -0.64 6.00
N ILE A 103 2.63 -1.03 4.78
CA ILE A 103 2.82 -0.13 3.64
C ILE A 103 1.48 0.49 3.22
N LEU A 104 0.43 -0.31 3.04
CA LEU A 104 -0.92 0.20 2.72
C LEU A 104 -1.45 1.16 3.80
N ARG A 105 -1.27 0.83 5.09
CA ARG A 105 -1.55 1.75 6.21
C ARG A 105 -0.76 3.05 6.09
N SER A 106 0.47 3.00 5.58
CA SER A 106 1.29 4.20 5.38
C SER A 106 0.83 5.05 4.20
N PHE A 107 0.36 4.43 3.10
CA PHE A 107 -0.26 5.15 1.98
C PHE A 107 -1.54 5.83 2.42
N ARG A 108 -2.45 5.11 3.10
CA ARG A 108 -3.70 5.71 3.62
C ARG A 108 -3.43 6.87 4.58
N ARG A 109 -2.44 6.76 5.48
CA ARG A 109 -2.04 7.87 6.36
C ARG A 109 -1.50 9.08 5.58
N SER A 110 -0.74 8.84 4.52
CA SER A 110 -0.19 9.90 3.67
C SER A 110 -1.27 10.56 2.80
N LEU A 111 -2.31 9.79 2.44
CA LEU A 111 -3.39 10.18 1.56
C LEU A 111 -4.76 9.97 2.24
N PRO A 112 -5.08 10.75 3.29
CA PRO A 112 -6.29 10.52 4.09
C PRO A 112 -7.60 10.75 3.31
N ARG A 113 -7.55 11.57 2.26
CA ARG A 113 -8.72 11.92 1.43
C ARG A 113 -8.67 11.38 0.00
N ALA A 114 -7.51 10.93 -0.48
CA ALA A 114 -7.40 10.43 -1.84
C ALA A 114 -8.16 9.13 -2.01
N ARG A 115 -8.73 8.92 -3.19
CA ARG A 115 -9.15 7.60 -3.62
C ARG A 115 -7.92 6.71 -3.75
N ILE A 116 -8.02 5.44 -3.34
CA ILE A 116 -6.95 4.46 -3.52
C ILE A 116 -7.59 3.21 -4.11
N THR A 117 -7.10 2.80 -5.27
CA THR A 117 -7.54 1.57 -5.95
C THR A 117 -6.36 0.64 -6.12
N TRP A 118 -6.53 -0.62 -5.76
CA TRP A 118 -5.58 -1.69 -6.01
C TRP A 118 -6.19 -2.62 -7.05
N ILE A 119 -5.55 -2.70 -8.21
CA ILE A 119 -5.91 -3.59 -9.30
C ILE A 119 -5.19 -4.91 -9.07
N GLU A 120 -5.92 -6.02 -9.12
CA GLU A 120 -5.35 -7.36 -8.99
C GLU A 120 -4.39 -7.64 -10.15
N GLY A 121 -3.13 -7.94 -9.83
CA GLY A 121 -2.12 -8.45 -10.74
C GLY A 121 -2.03 -9.98 -10.72
N ASN A 122 -1.06 -10.54 -11.44
CA ASN A 122 -0.88 -11.98 -11.51
C ASN A 122 -0.34 -12.55 -10.19
N HIS A 123 0.42 -11.76 -9.43
CA HIS A 123 0.89 -12.16 -8.11
C HIS A 123 -0.28 -12.26 -7.14
N GLU A 124 -1.19 -11.29 -7.10
CA GLU A 124 -2.38 -11.40 -6.25
C GLU A 124 -3.31 -12.55 -6.68
N PHE A 125 -3.49 -12.74 -7.99
CA PHE A 125 -4.29 -13.85 -8.54
C PHE A 125 -3.73 -15.23 -8.15
N ARG A 126 -2.42 -15.35 -7.91
CA ARG A 126 -1.78 -16.58 -7.40
C ARG A 126 -2.43 -17.07 -6.11
N MET A 127 -2.85 -16.17 -5.22
CA MET A 127 -3.52 -16.55 -3.98
C MET A 127 -4.85 -17.26 -4.24
N ARG A 128 -5.65 -16.74 -5.18
CA ARG A 128 -6.87 -17.39 -5.65
C ARG A 128 -6.58 -18.79 -6.18
N LYS A 129 -5.58 -18.91 -7.05
CA LYS A 129 -5.16 -20.19 -7.63
C LYS A 129 -4.71 -21.18 -6.55
N TYR A 130 -3.89 -20.73 -5.59
CA TYR A 130 -3.38 -21.56 -4.50
C TYR A 130 -4.51 -22.13 -3.65
N LEU A 131 -5.50 -21.30 -3.27
CA LEU A 131 -6.67 -21.75 -2.51
C LEU A 131 -7.46 -22.79 -3.28
N ILE A 132 -7.78 -22.54 -4.56
CA ILE A 132 -8.54 -23.49 -5.38
C ILE A 132 -7.81 -24.84 -5.52
N GLN A 133 -6.49 -24.83 -5.62
CA GLN A 133 -5.69 -26.05 -5.84
C GLN A 133 -5.45 -26.85 -4.56
N ASN A 134 -5.22 -26.18 -3.42
CA ASN A 134 -4.73 -26.84 -2.20
C ASN A 134 -5.74 -26.85 -1.05
N ALA A 135 -6.73 -25.94 -1.08
CA ALA A 135 -7.69 -25.76 0.01
C ALA A 135 -9.02 -25.17 -0.52
N ARG A 136 -9.62 -25.81 -1.52
CA ARG A 136 -10.80 -25.29 -2.23
C ARG A 136 -11.99 -25.02 -1.31
N GLU A 137 -12.10 -25.76 -0.22
CA GLU A 137 -13.14 -25.62 0.79
C GLU A 137 -13.03 -24.30 1.56
N LEU A 138 -11.85 -23.65 1.53
CA LEU A 138 -11.64 -22.32 2.07
C LEU A 138 -11.95 -21.22 1.06
N TYR A 139 -12.00 -21.52 -0.24
CA TYR A 139 -12.24 -20.51 -1.27
C TYR A 139 -13.61 -19.83 -1.08
N GLY A 140 -13.60 -18.49 -1.03
CA GLY A 140 -14.80 -17.69 -0.80
C GLY A 140 -15.19 -17.50 0.67
N LEU A 141 -14.47 -18.10 1.62
CA LEU A 141 -14.69 -17.80 3.04
C LEU A 141 -14.24 -16.38 3.39
N PRO A 142 -14.93 -15.69 4.31
CA PRO A 142 -14.46 -14.42 4.84
C PRO A 142 -13.09 -14.57 5.51
N GLY A 143 -12.19 -13.61 5.29
CA GLY A 143 -10.88 -13.60 5.94
C GLY A 143 -9.76 -14.24 5.15
N VAL A 144 -10.06 -14.92 4.03
CA VAL A 144 -9.06 -15.59 3.19
C VAL A 144 -8.89 -14.97 1.81
N SER A 145 -9.52 -13.83 1.54
CA SER A 145 -9.34 -13.08 0.30
C SER A 145 -8.25 -12.01 0.46
N VAL A 146 -7.65 -11.53 -0.65
CA VAL A 146 -6.73 -10.38 -0.62
C VAL A 146 -7.38 -9.15 0.03
N PRO A 147 -8.63 -8.76 -0.31
CA PRO A 147 -9.31 -7.67 0.39
C PRO A 147 -9.39 -7.82 1.91
N ASP A 148 -9.64 -9.04 2.39
CA ASP A 148 -9.80 -9.31 3.81
C ASP A 148 -8.46 -9.33 4.53
N ILE A 149 -7.48 -10.08 4.01
CA ILE A 149 -6.15 -10.21 4.62
C ILE A 149 -5.45 -8.86 4.76
N PHE A 150 -5.67 -7.95 3.80
CA PHE A 150 -5.06 -6.61 3.83
C PHE A 150 -5.97 -5.54 4.45
N ASP A 151 -7.12 -5.94 5.03
CA ASP A 151 -8.08 -5.05 5.66
C ASP A 151 -8.50 -3.87 4.78
N LEU A 152 -8.67 -4.10 3.47
CA LEU A 152 -8.86 -3.03 2.48
C LEU A 152 -10.12 -2.20 2.77
N LYS A 153 -11.19 -2.85 3.27
CA LYS A 153 -12.41 -2.17 3.72
C LYS A 153 -12.13 -1.14 4.81
N ARG A 154 -11.33 -1.50 5.82
CA ARG A 154 -10.94 -0.58 6.92
C ARG A 154 -10.05 0.53 6.40
N LEU A 155 -9.18 0.22 5.45
CA LEU A 155 -8.30 1.20 4.80
C LEU A 155 -9.01 2.02 3.71
N LYS A 156 -10.30 1.77 3.43
CA LYS A 156 -11.05 2.40 2.33
C LYS A 156 -10.31 2.29 0.99
N ILE A 157 -9.70 1.14 0.72
CA ILE A 157 -9.01 0.85 -0.54
C ILE A 157 -9.96 0.01 -1.38
N GLU A 158 -10.20 0.47 -2.61
CA GLU A 158 -10.99 -0.27 -3.59
C GLU A 158 -10.12 -1.37 -4.20
N TYR A 159 -10.68 -2.58 -4.37
CA TYR A 159 -9.98 -3.69 -5.01
C TYR A 159 -10.66 -4.02 -6.33
N ALA A 160 -9.94 -3.89 -7.44
CA ALA A 160 -10.41 -4.29 -8.75
C ALA A 160 -9.89 -5.69 -9.07
N ALA A 161 -10.68 -6.71 -8.72
CA ALA A 161 -10.33 -8.11 -8.96
C ALA A 161 -10.51 -8.50 -10.43
N CYS A 162 -9.78 -9.52 -10.89
CA CYS A 162 -10.12 -10.23 -12.10
C CYS A 162 -11.51 -10.87 -11.98
N HIS A 163 -12.16 -11.12 -13.12
CA HIS A 163 -13.47 -11.75 -13.21
C HIS A 163 -13.59 -12.95 -12.25
N GLU A 164 -14.71 -13.09 -11.55
CA GLU A 164 -14.89 -14.07 -10.48
C GLU A 164 -14.66 -15.52 -10.95
N LEU A 165 -15.10 -15.82 -12.18
CA LEU A 165 -14.94 -17.12 -12.84
C LEU A 165 -13.59 -17.30 -13.56
N ALA A 166 -12.66 -16.35 -13.46
CA ALA A 166 -11.36 -16.47 -14.10
C ALA A 166 -10.57 -17.64 -13.49
N THR A 167 -10.20 -18.60 -14.35
CA THR A 167 -9.36 -19.76 -13.99
C THR A 167 -7.89 -19.52 -14.27
N LYS A 168 -7.57 -18.47 -15.03
CA LYS A 168 -6.24 -17.96 -15.33
C LYS A 168 -6.26 -16.44 -15.20
N PHE A 169 -5.13 -15.87 -14.83
CA PHE A 169 -4.97 -14.43 -14.89
C PHE A 169 -5.15 -13.96 -16.34
N THR A 170 -5.92 -12.90 -16.52
CA THR A 170 -6.11 -12.18 -17.78
C THR A 170 -5.89 -10.72 -17.52
N ASP A 171 -5.63 -9.95 -18.57
CA ASP A 171 -5.40 -8.51 -18.44
C ASP A 171 -6.56 -7.86 -17.69
N ASN A 172 -6.23 -7.28 -16.54
CA ASN A 172 -7.15 -6.58 -15.68
C ASN A 172 -6.96 -5.07 -15.91
N PHE A 173 -8.07 -4.34 -16.02
CA PHE A 173 -8.04 -2.93 -16.34
C PHE A 173 -9.15 -2.18 -15.61
N ILE A 174 -8.85 -0.91 -15.31
CA ILE A 174 -9.87 0.04 -14.85
C ILE A 174 -9.89 1.23 -15.80
N ARG A 175 -11.08 1.83 -15.93
CA ARG A 175 -11.25 3.07 -16.68
C ARG A 175 -11.09 4.28 -15.74
N VAL A 176 -10.30 5.25 -16.17
CA VAL A 176 -10.00 6.53 -15.51
C VAL A 176 -10.41 7.65 -16.46
N GLY A 177 -11.64 8.16 -16.31
CA GLY A 177 -12.22 9.07 -17.30
C GLY A 177 -12.37 8.38 -18.66
N ASP A 178 -11.79 8.96 -19.71
CA ASP A 178 -11.73 8.37 -21.06
C ASP A 178 -10.48 7.51 -21.30
N LEU A 179 -9.60 7.39 -20.30
CA LEU A 179 -8.36 6.61 -20.37
C LEU A 179 -8.56 5.24 -19.71
N CYS A 180 -8.03 4.17 -20.32
CA CYS A 180 -7.95 2.85 -19.69
C CYS A 180 -6.54 2.62 -19.15
N SER A 181 -6.43 2.21 -17.88
CA SER A 181 -5.17 1.73 -17.30
C SER A 181 -5.17 0.20 -17.36
N THR A 182 -4.23 -0.38 -18.09
CA THR A 182 -3.98 -1.82 -18.15
C THR A 182 -2.77 -2.19 -17.31
N TRP A 183 -2.70 -3.44 -16.83
CA TRP A 183 -1.47 -4.00 -16.27
C TRP A 183 -0.32 -3.98 -17.31
N VAL A 184 0.90 -3.66 -16.87
CA VAL A 184 2.08 -3.54 -17.75
C VAL A 184 2.67 -4.92 -18.00
N GLY A 185 2.36 -5.48 -19.17
CA GLY A 185 2.84 -6.79 -19.65
C GLY A 185 1.90 -7.43 -20.68
N ALA A 186 0.73 -6.83 -20.88
CA ALA A 186 -0.24 -7.17 -21.92
C ALA A 186 0.20 -6.72 -23.32
N GLY A 187 1.01 -7.53 -23.99
CA GLY A 187 1.44 -7.30 -25.38
C GLY A 187 0.37 -7.57 -26.46
N ARG A 188 -0.92 -7.32 -26.22
CA ARG A 188 -1.95 -7.45 -27.28
C ARG A 188 -2.95 -6.31 -27.25
N GLY A 189 -2.96 -5.53 -28.34
CA GLY A 189 -3.93 -4.47 -28.55
C GLY A 189 -5.35 -5.01 -28.62
N TYR A 190 -6.18 -4.59 -27.68
CA TYR A 190 -7.62 -4.79 -27.75
C TYR A 190 -8.30 -3.55 -28.32
N ARG A 191 -9.22 -3.77 -29.25
CA ARG A 191 -10.13 -2.75 -29.78
C ARG A 191 -11.39 -2.79 -28.92
N PHE A 192 -11.69 -1.71 -28.21
CA PHE A 192 -12.80 -1.63 -27.26
C PHE A 192 -14.16 -1.55 -27.99
N PRO A 193 -15.23 -2.17 -27.46
CA PRO A 193 -16.59 -1.87 -27.90
C PRO A 193 -16.99 -0.47 -27.42
N GLU A 194 -17.63 0.30 -28.30
CA GLU A 194 -18.31 1.54 -27.92
C GLU A 194 -19.52 1.24 -27.00
N ALA A 195 -19.88 2.24 -26.19
CA ALA A 195 -20.75 2.17 -25.02
C ALA A 195 -22.12 1.51 -25.23
#